data_AF-K0VN35-F1
#
_entry.id   AF-K0VN35-F1
#
_cell.length_a   1.000
_cell.length_b   1.000
_cell.length_c   1.000
_cell.angle_alpha   90.00
_cell.angle_beta   90.00
_cell.angle_gamma   90.00
#
_symmetry.space_group_name_H-M   'P 1'
#
loop_
_entity.id
_entity.type
_entity.pdbx_description
1 polymer ?
#
loop_
_entity_poly.entity_id
_entity_poly.type
_entity_poly.pdbx_seq_one_letter_code
_entity_poly.pdbx_strand_id
1 'polypeptide(L)'
;QLADACNLERQAMEKQALLGDLQRQRSELAALVAQLIQAQEQERQRVALDLHDGSAQLAAGLSYRLQDLAARIGEAHALKPEIDQLAALARHSVADLRAAIADLRPPELDDLGVAAALRTRLDAIDGMEVIADLDARADR
;
A
#
# COMPACT_ATOMS: atom_id res chain seq x y z
N GLN A 1 48.35 24.74 33.12
CA GLN A 1 47.28 24.61 34.13
C GLN A 1 46.05 25.45 33.79
N LEU A 2 46.08 26.80 33.81
CA LEU A 2 44.92 27.62 33.40
C LEU A 2 44.62 27.58 31.88
N ALA A 3 45.66 27.59 31.03
CA ALA A 3 45.51 27.48 29.59
C ALA A 3 44.93 26.12 29.14
N ASP A 4 45.30 25.04 29.84
CA ASP A 4 44.80 23.69 29.55
C ASP A 4 43.32 23.55 29.92
N ALA A 5 42.89 24.16 31.04
CA ALA A 5 41.48 24.20 31.45
C ALA A 5 40.61 24.96 30.45
N CYS A 6 41.07 26.12 29.97
CA CYS A 6 40.35 26.91 28.96
C CYS A 6 40.24 26.18 27.61
N ASN A 7 41.29 25.46 27.20
CA ASN A 7 41.24 24.63 26.00
C ASN A 7 40.26 23.45 26.13
N LEU A 8 40.21 22.80 27.31
CA LEU A 8 39.27 21.71 27.58
C LEU A 8 37.81 22.17 27.53
N GLU A 9 37.51 23.32 28.13
CA GLU A 9 36.17 23.92 28.10
C GLU A 9 35.76 24.29 26.67
N ARG A 10 36.68 24.85 25.88
CA ARG A 10 36.42 25.17 24.46
C ARG A 10 36.10 23.91 23.64
N GLN A 11 36.86 22.84 23.84
CA GLN A 11 36.61 21.55 23.18
C GLN A 11 35.28 20.92 23.61
N ALA A 12 34.91 21.05 24.89
CA ALA A 12 33.62 20.57 25.38
C ALA A 12 32.46 21.34 24.75
N MET A 13 32.57 22.67 24.65
CA MET A 13 31.57 23.52 23.99
C MET A 13 31.43 23.18 22.49
N GLU A 14 32.55 23.03 21.76
CA GLU A 14 32.52 22.65 20.34
C GLU A 14 31.86 21.28 20.13
N LYS A 15 32.23 20.29 20.94
CA LYS A 15 31.64 18.95 20.87
C LYS A 15 30.13 19.00 21.14
N GLN A 16 29.70 19.79 22.11
CA GLN A 16 28.28 19.90 22.47
C GLN A 16 27.47 20.62 21.39
N ALA A 17 28.05 21.63 20.72
CA ALA A 17 27.45 22.26 19.55
C ALA A 17 27.30 21.28 18.38
N LEU A 18 28.36 20.53 18.05
CA LEU A 18 28.34 19.48 17.01
C LEU A 18 27.29 18.40 17.27
N LEU A 19 27.15 17.94 18.52
CA LEU A 19 26.11 16.97 18.90
C LEU A 19 24.70 17.55 18.74
N GLY A 20 24.51 18.82 19.11
CA GLY A 20 23.23 19.52 18.92
C GLY A 20 22.85 19.65 17.44
N ASP A 21 23.80 20.00 16.59
CA ASP A 21 23.59 20.10 15.14
C ASP A 21 23.27 18.73 14.52
N LEU A 22 23.99 17.68 14.91
CA LEU A 22 23.71 16.32 14.46
C LEU A 22 22.30 15.85 14.88
N GLN A 23 21.89 16.15 16.12
CA GLN A 23 20.53 15.85 16.59
C GLN A 23 19.48 16.59 15.77
N ARG A 24 19.70 17.87 15.48
CA ARG A 24 18.79 18.67 14.65
C ARG A 24 18.66 18.07 13.25
N GLN A 25 19.78 17.78 12.59
CA GLN A 25 19.79 17.14 11.27
C GLN A 25 19.09 15.77 11.27
N ARG A 26 19.31 14.95 12.30
CA ARG A 26 18.58 13.67 12.43
C ARG A 26 17.08 13.87 12.59
N SER A 27 16.66 14.88 13.35
CA SER A 27 15.23 15.19 13.53
C SER A 27 14.57 15.69 12.24
N GLU A 28 15.27 16.54 11.49
CA GLU A 28 14.80 17.04 10.18
C GLU A 28 14.69 15.90 9.17
N LEU A 29 15.69 15.02 9.11
CA LEU A 29 15.65 13.84 8.25
C LEU A 29 14.49 12.91 8.63
N ALA A 30 14.28 12.66 9.93
CA ALA A 30 13.16 11.83 10.39
C ALA A 30 11.81 12.43 10.00
N ALA A 31 11.64 13.75 10.12
CA ALA A 31 10.42 14.44 9.70
C ALA A 31 10.19 14.34 8.18
N LEU A 32 11.24 14.50 7.37
CA LEU A 32 11.15 14.36 5.91
C LEU A 32 10.79 12.92 5.49
N VAL A 33 11.40 11.92 6.12
CA VAL A 33 11.07 10.51 5.88
C VAL A 33 9.62 10.23 6.25
N ALA A 34 9.14 10.73 7.38
CA ALA A 34 7.73 10.57 7.77
C ALA A 34 6.77 11.21 6.76
N GLN A 35 7.06 12.42 6.28
CA GLN A 35 6.28 13.08 5.24
C GLN A 35 6.28 12.30 3.92
N LEU A 36 7.43 11.75 3.52
CA LEU A 36 7.55 10.95 2.30
C LEU A 36 6.73 9.67 2.39
N ILE A 37 6.79 8.97 3.53
CA ILE A 37 5.97 7.77 3.78
C ILE A 37 4.49 8.13 3.70
N GLN A 38 4.07 9.22 4.35
CA GLN A 38 2.67 9.66 4.32
C GLN A 38 2.20 10.01 2.91
N ALA A 39 3.02 10.74 2.14
CA ALA A 39 2.71 11.08 0.76
C ALA A 39 2.62 9.83 -0.13
N GLN A 40 3.52 8.86 0.07
CA GLN A 40 3.49 7.59 -0.64
C GLN A 40 2.22 6.80 -0.33
N GLU A 41 1.78 6.77 0.94
CA GLU A 41 0.56 6.05 1.32
C GLU A 41 -0.71 6.71 0.74
N GLN A 42 -0.77 8.04 0.75
CA GLN A 42 -1.84 8.79 0.09
C GLN A 42 -1.88 8.51 -1.42
N GLU A 43 -0.72 8.42 -2.07
CA GLU A 43 -0.64 8.10 -3.49
C GLU A 43 -1.06 6.65 -3.77
N ARG A 44 -0.67 5.68 -2.93
CA ARG A 44 -1.15 4.29 -3.04
C ARG A 44 -2.67 4.22 -2.92
N GLN A 45 -3.26 4.93 -1.96
CA GLN A 45 -4.71 5.05 -1.83
C GLN A 45 -5.35 5.64 -3.08
N ARG A 46 -4.81 6.75 -3.59
CA ARG A 46 -5.33 7.40 -4.79
C ARG A 46 -5.31 6.47 -6.00
N VAL A 47 -4.19 5.77 -6.22
CA VAL A 47 -4.02 4.83 -7.34
C VAL A 47 -4.96 3.62 -7.19
N ALA A 48 -5.14 3.09 -5.99
CA ALA A 48 -6.07 1.98 -5.74
C ALA A 48 -7.52 2.36 -6.09
N LEU A 49 -7.96 3.55 -5.68
CA LEU A 49 -9.29 4.08 -6.00
C LEU A 49 -9.46 4.33 -7.51
N ASP A 50 -8.48 4.98 -8.16
CA ASP A 50 -8.51 5.25 -9.59
C ASP A 50 -8.60 3.93 -10.41
N LEU A 51 -7.86 2.90 -10.00
CA LEU A 51 -7.90 1.58 -10.64
C LEU A 51 -9.24 0.86 -10.42
N HIS A 52 -9.80 0.95 -9.20
CA HIS A 52 -11.10 0.37 -8.88
C HIS A 52 -12.21 1.00 -9.71
N ASP A 53 -12.31 2.33 -9.68
CA ASP A 53 -13.41 3.08 -10.31
C ASP A 53 -13.25 3.19 -11.83
N GLY A 54 -12.02 3.19 -12.34
CA GLY A 54 -11.76 3.19 -13.77
C GLY A 54 -11.69 1.78 -14.34
N SER A 55 -10.52 1.15 -14.18
CA SER A 55 -10.17 -0.05 -14.94
C SER A 55 -10.99 -1.27 -14.54
N ALA A 56 -11.20 -1.49 -13.24
CA ALA A 56 -11.90 -2.68 -12.75
C ALA A 56 -13.41 -2.61 -13.07
N GLN A 57 -14.04 -1.44 -12.87
CA GLN A 57 -15.45 -1.24 -13.26
C GLN A 57 -15.66 -1.38 -14.77
N LEU A 58 -14.78 -0.82 -15.60
CA LEU A 58 -14.87 -0.94 -17.05
C LEU A 58 -14.74 -2.41 -17.51
N ALA A 59 -13.77 -3.15 -16.98
CA ALA A 59 -13.58 -4.56 -17.29
C ALA A 59 -14.79 -5.42 -16.83
N ALA A 60 -15.36 -5.11 -15.66
CA ALA A 60 -16.56 -5.78 -15.17
C ALA A 60 -17.76 -5.50 -16.08
N GLY A 61 -17.96 -4.24 -16.47
CA GLY A 61 -19.00 -3.85 -17.43
C GLY A 61 -18.85 -4.54 -18.78
N LEU A 62 -17.62 -4.64 -19.30
CA LEU A 62 -17.34 -5.37 -20.53
C LEU A 62 -17.70 -6.86 -20.40
N SER A 63 -17.28 -7.51 -19.31
CA SER A 63 -17.64 -8.90 -19.01
C SER A 63 -19.16 -9.11 -19.01
N TYR A 64 -19.92 -8.23 -18.35
CA TYR A 64 -21.39 -8.33 -18.32
C TYR A 64 -22.02 -8.17 -19.71
N ARG A 65 -21.55 -7.21 -20.50
CA ARG A 65 -22.09 -6.99 -21.86
C ARG A 65 -21.79 -8.17 -22.79
N LEU A 66 -20.61 -8.79 -22.66
CA LEU A 66 -20.25 -9.98 -23.44
C LEU A 66 -21.10 -11.19 -23.04
N GLN A 67 -21.38 -11.36 -21.75
CA GLN A 67 -22.27 -12.42 -21.26
C GLN A 67 -23.71 -12.23 -21.75
N ASP A 68 -24.24 -11.00 -21.70
CA ASP A 68 -25.57 -10.67 -22.25
C ASP A 68 -25.63 -10.94 -23.76
N LEU A 69 -24.58 -10.56 -24.49
CA LEU A 69 -24.49 -10.85 -25.92
C LEU A 69 -24.46 -12.36 -26.20
N ALA A 70 -23.66 -13.13 -25.46
CA ALA A 70 -23.59 -14.57 -25.58
C ALA A 70 -24.96 -15.24 -25.32
N ALA A 71 -25.72 -14.74 -24.35
CA ALA A 71 -27.05 -15.24 -24.04
C ALA A 71 -28.07 -14.94 -25.15
N ARG A 72 -27.95 -13.80 -25.84
CA ARG A 72 -28.89 -13.36 -26.90
C ARG A 72 -28.71 -14.08 -28.23
N ILE A 73 -27.46 -14.36 -28.63
CA ILE A 73 -27.17 -14.97 -29.93
C ILE A 73 -27.48 -16.47 -29.98
N GLY A 74 -27.60 -17.11 -28.81
CA GLY A 74 -27.90 -18.54 -28.67
C GLY A 74 -26.69 -19.46 -28.90
N GLU A 75 -26.75 -20.68 -28.36
CA GLU A 75 -25.62 -21.63 -28.32
C GLU A 75 -25.16 -22.12 -29.70
N ALA A 76 -26.03 -22.13 -30.72
CA ALA A 76 -25.68 -22.59 -32.07
C ALA A 76 -24.98 -21.52 -32.93
N HIS A 77 -24.79 -20.31 -32.42
CA HIS A 77 -24.22 -19.21 -33.18
C HIS A 77 -22.71 -19.36 -33.36
N ALA A 78 -22.19 -19.16 -34.58
CA ALA A 78 -20.78 -19.38 -34.90
C ALA A 78 -19.80 -18.54 -34.05
N LEU A 79 -20.22 -17.34 -33.62
CA LEU A 79 -19.42 -16.44 -32.77
C LEU A 79 -19.52 -16.73 -31.27
N LYS A 80 -20.36 -17.67 -30.83
CA LYS A 80 -20.57 -17.98 -29.41
C LYS A 80 -19.25 -18.32 -28.67
N PRO A 81 -18.38 -19.19 -29.22
CA PRO A 81 -17.12 -19.53 -28.54
C PRO A 81 -16.19 -18.32 -28.37
N GLU A 82 -16.11 -17.44 -29.37
CA GLU A 82 -15.27 -16.24 -29.33
C GLU A 82 -15.78 -15.24 -28.28
N ILE A 83 -17.10 -15.04 -28.20
CA ILE A 83 -17.70 -14.15 -27.21
C ILE A 83 -17.52 -14.70 -25.80
N ASP A 84 -17.68 -16.01 -25.60
CA ASP A 84 -17.42 -16.64 -24.30
C ASP A 84 -15.95 -16.49 -23.87
N GLN A 85 -15.01 -16.61 -24.82
CA GLN A 85 -13.58 -16.37 -24.55
C GLN A 85 -13.30 -14.91 -24.18
N LEU A 86 -13.87 -13.94 -24.90
CA LEU A 86 -13.73 -12.53 -24.57
C LEU A 86 -14.34 -12.21 -23.19
N ALA A 87 -15.49 -12.82 -22.86
CA ALA A 87 -16.10 -12.67 -21.53
C ALA A 87 -15.19 -13.25 -20.43
N ALA A 88 -14.55 -14.39 -20.70
CA ALA A 88 -13.60 -15.00 -19.78
C ALA A 88 -12.34 -14.12 -19.57
N LEU A 89 -11.78 -13.57 -20.64
CA LEU A 89 -10.67 -12.62 -20.59
C LEU A 89 -11.02 -11.39 -19.75
N ALA A 90 -12.19 -10.78 -19.99
CA ALA A 90 -12.64 -9.63 -19.21
C ALA A 90 -12.81 -9.97 -17.72
N ARG A 91 -13.35 -11.15 -17.38
CA ARG A 91 -13.42 -11.62 -15.97
C ARG A 91 -12.04 -11.81 -15.36
N HIS A 92 -11.08 -12.35 -16.11
CA HIS A 92 -9.71 -12.54 -15.64
C HIS A 92 -9.05 -11.20 -15.36
N SER A 93 -9.19 -10.22 -16.25
CA SER A 93 -8.70 -8.86 -16.03
C SER A 93 -9.32 -8.20 -14.78
N VAL A 94 -10.60 -8.43 -14.49
CA VAL A 94 -11.20 -7.96 -13.23
C VAL A 94 -10.54 -8.60 -12.01
N ALA A 95 -10.26 -9.90 -12.05
CA ALA A 95 -9.59 -10.59 -10.96
C ALA A 95 -8.15 -10.07 -10.74
N ASP A 96 -7.38 -9.91 -11.82
CA ASP A 96 -6.02 -9.37 -11.77
C ASP A 96 -5.99 -7.93 -11.24
N LEU A 97 -6.92 -7.09 -11.69
CA LEU A 97 -7.03 -5.71 -11.20
C LEU A 97 -7.40 -5.67 -9.71
N ARG A 98 -8.31 -6.55 -9.25
CA ARG A 98 -8.65 -6.63 -7.82
C ARG A 98 -7.47 -7.10 -6.97
N ALA A 99 -6.69 -8.07 -7.46
CA ALA A 99 -5.46 -8.49 -6.79
C ALA A 99 -4.46 -7.34 -6.71
N ALA A 100 -4.22 -6.62 -7.81
CA ALA A 100 -3.35 -5.45 -7.82
C ALA A 100 -3.82 -4.32 -6.88
N ILE A 101 -5.14 -4.08 -6.81
CA ILE A 101 -5.73 -3.12 -5.88
C ILE A 101 -5.49 -3.56 -4.43
N ALA A 102 -5.67 -4.85 -4.11
CA ALA A 102 -5.42 -5.38 -2.78
C ALA A 102 -3.92 -5.31 -2.39
N ASP A 103 -3.00 -5.51 -3.35
CA ASP A 103 -1.56 -5.34 -3.13
C ASP A 103 -1.17 -3.86 -2.92
N LEU A 104 -1.86 -2.95 -3.61
CA LEU A 104 -1.69 -1.51 -3.43
C LEU A 104 -2.19 -1.06 -2.08
N ARG A 105 -3.37 -1.53 -1.66
CA ARG A 105 -4.03 -1.21 -0.39
C ARG A 105 -5.00 -2.34 0.01
N PRO A 106 -4.66 -3.16 1.01
CA PRO A 106 -5.57 -4.16 1.52
C PRO A 106 -6.80 -3.45 2.11
N PRO A 107 -8.04 -3.78 1.71
CA PRO A 107 -9.23 -3.11 2.21
C PRO A 107 -9.40 -3.27 3.73
N GLU A 108 -8.81 -4.31 4.33
CA GLU A 108 -8.83 -4.48 5.79
C GLU A 108 -7.98 -3.42 6.51
N LEU A 109 -7.02 -2.80 5.83
CA LEU A 109 -6.15 -1.76 6.39
C LEU A 109 -6.93 -0.44 6.57
N ASP A 110 -8.02 -0.26 5.82
CA ASP A 110 -8.85 0.95 5.81
C ASP A 110 -10.04 0.88 6.77
N ASP A 111 -10.71 -0.26 6.83
CA ASP A 111 -11.93 -0.42 7.62
C ASP A 111 -11.65 -0.93 9.05
N LEU A 112 -10.53 -1.64 9.25
CA LEU A 112 -10.26 -2.39 10.49
C LEU A 112 -8.88 -2.06 11.10
N GLY A 113 -8.11 -1.20 10.45
CA GLY A 113 -6.80 -0.74 10.91
C GLY A 113 -5.67 -1.76 10.71
N VAL A 114 -4.44 -1.32 10.99
CA VAL A 114 -3.18 -2.05 10.73
C VAL A 114 -3.18 -3.46 11.35
N ALA A 115 -3.79 -3.62 12.53
CA ALA A 115 -3.86 -4.90 13.24
C ALA A 115 -4.69 -5.95 12.50
N ALA A 116 -5.78 -5.55 11.83
CA ALA A 116 -6.64 -6.46 11.10
C ALA A 116 -6.05 -6.86 9.75
N ALA A 117 -5.44 -5.91 9.03
CA ALA A 117 -4.75 -6.21 7.78
C ALA A 117 -3.56 -7.16 7.98
N LEU A 118 -2.84 -7.03 9.10
CA LEU A 118 -1.80 -7.99 9.48
C LEU A 118 -2.37 -9.37 9.76
N ARG A 119 -3.50 -9.49 10.49
CA ARG A 119 -4.15 -10.79 10.72
C ARG A 119 -4.56 -11.47 9.42
N THR A 120 -5.21 -10.77 8.50
CA THR A 120 -5.61 -11.36 7.20
C THR A 120 -4.42 -11.83 6.38
N ARG A 121 -3.31 -11.08 6.38
CA ARG A 121 -2.05 -11.52 5.72
C ARG A 121 -1.36 -12.67 6.44
N LEU A 122 -1.47 -12.75 7.76
CA LEU A 122 -0.88 -13.85 8.55
C LEU A 122 -1.72 -15.13 8.41
N ASP A 123 -3.05 -15.03 8.35
CA ASP A 123 -3.94 -16.18 8.11
C ASP A 123 -3.75 -16.78 6.71
N ALA A 124 -3.28 -15.99 5.75
CA ALA A 124 -2.91 -16.48 4.42
C ALA A 124 -1.57 -17.27 4.40
N ILE A 125 -0.79 -17.25 5.48
CA ILE A 125 0.48 -17.97 5.61
C ILE A 125 0.27 -19.15 6.57
N ASP A 126 0.01 -20.32 6.02
CA ASP A 126 -0.23 -21.54 6.80
C ASP A 126 1.09 -22.13 7.35
N GLY A 127 1.12 -22.53 8.63
CA GLY A 127 2.23 -23.29 9.22
C GLY A 127 3.33 -22.52 9.97
N MET A 128 3.13 -21.25 10.34
CA MET A 128 4.06 -20.50 11.22
C MET A 128 3.33 -19.84 12.41
N GLU A 129 3.89 -20.01 13.61
CA GLU A 129 3.45 -19.28 14.80
C GLU A 129 4.08 -17.87 14.77
N VAL A 130 3.26 -16.85 14.52
CA VAL A 130 3.72 -15.46 14.44
C VAL A 130 3.28 -14.69 15.68
N ILE A 131 4.26 -14.24 16.46
CA ILE A 131 4.07 -13.33 17.59
C ILE A 131 4.33 -11.91 17.10
N ALA A 132 3.27 -11.10 17.02
CA ALA A 132 3.37 -9.68 16.68
C ALA A 132 3.06 -8.81 17.91
N ASP A 133 4.02 -7.98 18.29
CA ASP A 133 3.83 -6.92 19.31
C ASP A 133 3.36 -5.65 18.60
N LEU A 134 2.10 -5.29 18.81
CA LEU A 134 1.44 -4.17 18.14
C LEU A 134 1.26 -3.04 19.14
N ASP A 135 2.13 -2.04 19.04
CA ASP A 135 2.08 -0.84 19.86
C ASP A 135 0.98 0.10 19.33
N ALA A 136 -0.19 0.08 19.98
CA ALA A 136 -1.44 0.72 19.52
C ALA A 136 -1.44 2.27 19.59
N ARG A 137 -0.29 2.93 19.45
CA ARG A 137 -0.19 4.40 19.50
C ARG A 137 -0.40 5.10 18.16
N ALA A 138 -0.69 4.37 17.08
CA ALA A 138 -0.79 4.91 15.72
C ALA A 138 -2.22 5.03 15.16
N ASP A 139 -3.27 4.66 15.91
CA ASP A 139 -4.64 4.95 15.50
C ASP A 139 -5.07 6.33 16.03
N ARG A 140 -4.93 7.34 15.19
CA ARG A 140 -5.73 8.55 15.29
C ARG A 140 -5.96 9.19 13.93
#